data_AF-A0A085FT06-F1
#
_entry.id   AF-A0A085FT06-F1
#
_cell.length_a   1.000
_cell.length_b   1.000
_cell.length_c   1.000
_cell.angle_alpha   90.00
_cell.angle_beta   90.00
_cell.angle_gamma   90.00
#
_symmetry.space_group_name_H-M   'P 1'
#
loop_
_entity.id
_entity.type
_entity.pdbx_description
1 polymer ?
#
loop_
_entity_poly.entity_id
_entity_poly.type
_entity_poly.pdbx_seq_one_letter_code
_entity_poly.pdbx_strand_id
1 'polypeptide(L)'
;MLEDGSTLFDSRVIAEYLDHLAGGGLIPPGEGRFAQLRLQALADGICDAALLQVYEGRFRTPEMRNAAWVENQAGKVTRALAALEAAPPAWSGKPRIGEIALACALGYLDLRFDGTWRATHPKLVAWLDDFAAKVPSFESTRVKG
;
A
#
# COMPACT_ATOMS: atom_id res chain seq x y z
N MET A 1 -0.94 -6.00 -22.51
CA MET A 1 0.05 -5.99 -23.59
C MET A 1 0.11 -4.58 -24.14
N LEU A 2 1.30 -4.08 -24.43
CA LEU A 2 1.50 -2.82 -25.14
C LEU A 2 1.21 -2.99 -26.64
N GLU A 3 1.19 -1.89 -27.39
CA GLU A 3 0.90 -1.91 -28.84
C GLU A 3 1.89 -2.77 -29.64
N ASP A 4 3.14 -2.88 -29.17
CA ASP A 4 4.18 -3.71 -29.77
C ASP A 4 4.11 -5.20 -29.37
N GLY A 5 3.09 -5.58 -28.59
CA GLY A 5 2.89 -6.94 -28.09
C GLY A 5 3.70 -7.30 -26.84
N SER A 6 4.54 -6.41 -26.32
CA SER A 6 5.27 -6.63 -25.06
C SER A 6 4.36 -6.55 -23.82
N THR A 7 4.85 -7.03 -22.69
CA THR A 7 4.13 -6.98 -21.40
C THR A 7 4.98 -6.32 -20.33
N LEU A 8 4.31 -5.64 -19.40
CA LEU A 8 4.95 -5.01 -18.25
C LEU A 8 4.44 -5.67 -16.97
N PHE A 9 5.36 -5.85 -16.05
CA PHE A 9 5.14 -6.30 -14.68
C PHE A 9 6.34 -5.82 -13.85
N ASP A 10 6.22 -5.65 -12.54
CA ASP A 10 5.04 -5.76 -11.69
C ASP A 10 4.25 -4.43 -11.61
N SER A 11 3.51 -4.22 -10.52
CA SER A 11 2.74 -2.99 -10.28
C SER A 11 3.60 -1.73 -10.31
N ARG A 12 4.88 -1.78 -9.89
CA ARG A 12 5.77 -0.61 -9.85
C ARG A 12 6.15 -0.19 -11.26
N VAL A 13 6.50 -1.17 -12.10
CA VAL A 13 6.85 -0.94 -13.51
C VAL A 13 5.65 -0.43 -14.29
N ILE A 14 4.48 -1.03 -14.08
CA ILE A 14 3.23 -0.60 -14.72
C ILE A 14 2.90 0.84 -14.30
N ALA A 15 2.99 1.17 -13.00
CA ALA A 15 2.69 2.50 -12.50
C ALA A 15 3.66 3.57 -13.05
N GLU A 16 4.96 3.29 -13.10
CA GLU A 16 5.95 4.22 -13.68
C GLU A 16 5.76 4.40 -15.19
N TYR A 17 5.41 3.33 -15.91
CA TYR A 17 5.09 3.43 -17.33
C TYR A 17 3.82 4.27 -17.57
N LEU A 18 2.78 4.09 -16.77
CA LEU A 18 1.56 4.91 -16.86
C LEU A 18 1.82 6.38 -16.47
N ASP A 19 2.68 6.63 -15.47
CA ASP A 19 3.12 8.00 -15.14
C ASP A 19 3.85 8.63 -16.32
N HIS A 20 4.77 7.89 -16.96
CA HIS A 20 5.47 8.35 -18.15
C HIS A 20 4.51 8.74 -19.29
N LEU A 21 3.52 7.89 -19.60
CA LEU A 21 2.51 8.19 -20.62
C LEU A 21 1.65 9.41 -20.25
N ALA A 22 1.41 9.66 -18.96
CA ALA A 22 0.64 10.81 -18.47
C ALA A 22 1.44 12.13 -18.42
N GLY A 23 2.71 12.13 -18.83
CA GLY A 23 3.60 13.30 -18.76
C GLY A 23 4.37 13.44 -17.44
N GLY A 24 4.32 12.43 -16.58
CA GLY A 24 5.08 12.32 -15.33
C GLY A 24 4.48 13.07 -14.14
N GLY A 25 5.19 12.97 -13.02
CA GLY A 25 4.95 13.75 -11.81
C GLY A 25 4.29 12.97 -10.67
N LEU A 26 3.84 11.74 -10.91
CA LEU A 26 3.53 10.78 -9.85
C LEU A 26 4.81 10.42 -9.08
N ILE A 27 5.91 10.27 -9.81
CA ILE A 27 7.25 10.13 -9.24
C ILE A 27 7.99 11.45 -9.49
N PRO A 28 8.22 12.29 -8.46
CA PRO A 28 8.88 13.57 -8.65
C PRO A 28 10.34 13.37 -9.10
N PRO A 29 10.92 14.29 -9.90
CA PRO A 29 12.33 14.23 -10.27
C PRO A 29 13.25 14.65 -9.11
N GLY A 30 14.55 14.35 -9.23
CA GLY A 30 15.57 14.73 -8.26
C GLY A 30 15.44 14.00 -6.92
N GLU A 31 16.02 14.58 -5.86
CA GLU A 31 16.08 13.97 -4.51
C GLU A 31 14.70 13.63 -3.92
N GLY A 32 13.67 14.41 -4.26
CA GLY A 32 12.29 14.15 -3.83
C GLY A 32 11.75 12.79 -4.29
N ARG A 33 12.34 12.18 -5.33
CA ARG A 33 12.01 10.84 -5.82
C ARG A 33 12.16 9.79 -4.73
N PHE A 34 13.27 9.83 -3.99
CA PHE A 34 13.59 8.76 -3.05
C PHE A 34 12.69 8.76 -1.81
N ALA A 35 12.15 9.92 -1.41
CA ALA A 35 11.14 9.98 -0.37
C ALA A 35 9.87 9.20 -0.79
N GLN A 36 9.44 9.36 -2.05
CA GLN A 36 8.27 8.68 -2.60
C GLN A 36 8.51 7.19 -2.85
N LEU A 37 9.65 6.82 -3.43
CA LEU A 37 10.01 5.42 -3.65
C LEU A 37 10.19 4.66 -2.33
N ARG A 38 10.75 5.31 -1.30
CA ARG A 38 10.86 4.71 0.04
C ARG A 38 9.49 4.48 0.66
N LEU A 39 8.56 5.41 0.51
CA LEU A 39 7.20 5.26 1.02
C LEU A 39 6.45 4.15 0.25
N GLN A 40 6.58 4.11 -1.07
CA GLN A 40 6.03 3.03 -1.90
C GLN A 40 6.57 1.66 -1.46
N ALA A 41 7.89 1.55 -1.30
CA ALA A 41 8.51 0.29 -0.87
C ALA A 41 8.03 -0.17 0.52
N LEU A 42 7.84 0.77 1.45
CA LEU A 42 7.28 0.47 2.77
C LEU A 42 5.83 -0.03 2.67
N ALA A 43 5.00 0.64 1.87
CA ALA A 43 3.60 0.27 1.67
C ALA A 43 3.46 -1.09 0.96
N ASP A 44 4.26 -1.36 -0.06
CA ASP A 44 4.30 -2.65 -0.72
C ASP A 44 4.74 -3.75 0.24
N GLY A 45 5.73 -3.49 1.11
CA GLY A 45 6.14 -4.44 2.15
C GLY A 45 5.04 -4.74 3.18
N ILE A 46 4.16 -3.78 3.47
CA ILE A 46 2.94 -4.00 4.26
C ILE A 46 2.00 -4.95 3.51
N CYS A 47 1.69 -4.65 2.24
CA CYS A 47 0.84 -5.48 1.39
C CYS A 47 1.36 -6.91 1.26
N ASP A 48 2.65 -7.09 1.00
CA ASP A 48 3.28 -8.41 0.85
C ASP A 48 3.14 -9.23 2.14
N ALA A 49 3.46 -8.63 3.30
CA ALA A 49 3.34 -9.31 4.58
C ALA A 49 1.87 -9.62 4.95
N ALA A 50 0.94 -8.72 4.63
CA ALA A 50 -0.49 -8.93 4.83
C ALA A 50 -1.03 -10.06 3.92
N LEU A 51 -0.65 -10.06 2.64
CA LEU A 51 -1.03 -11.09 1.67
C LEU A 51 -0.56 -12.47 2.12
N LEU A 52 0.68 -12.55 2.61
CA LEU A 52 1.27 -13.78 3.12
C LEU A 52 0.47 -14.35 4.32
N GLN A 53 0.04 -13.50 5.26
CA GLN A 53 -0.85 -13.95 6.35
C GLN A 53 -2.18 -14.50 5.83
N VAL A 54 -2.79 -13.82 4.85
CA VAL A 54 -4.04 -14.27 4.21
C VAL A 54 -3.85 -15.61 3.51
N TYR A 55 -2.73 -15.80 2.80
CA TYR A 55 -2.45 -17.03 2.06
C TYR A 55 -2.28 -18.24 2.97
N GLU A 56 -1.59 -18.06 4.11
CA GLU A 56 -1.44 -19.12 5.10
C GLU A 56 -2.80 -19.58 5.65
N GLY A 57 -3.67 -18.63 5.99
CA GLY A 57 -5.01 -18.93 6.50
C GLY A 57 -5.97 -19.48 5.44
N ARG A 58 -5.82 -19.07 4.17
CA ARG A 58 -6.76 -19.43 3.10
C ARG A 58 -6.40 -20.72 2.37
N PHE A 59 -5.11 -20.98 2.17
CA PHE A 59 -4.67 -22.06 1.27
C PHE A 59 -3.95 -23.20 1.98
N ARG A 60 -3.47 -23.03 3.22
CA ARG A 60 -2.92 -24.15 4.01
C ARG A 60 -3.98 -24.78 4.90
N THR A 61 -3.98 -26.11 4.97
CA THR A 61 -4.76 -26.86 5.97
C THR A 61 -4.26 -26.51 7.38
N PRO A 62 -5.10 -26.60 8.41
CA PRO A 62 -4.74 -26.20 9.77
C PRO A 62 -3.43 -26.84 10.28
N GLU A 63 -3.16 -28.08 9.92
CA GLU A 63 -2.00 -28.86 10.36
C GLU A 63 -0.68 -28.40 9.70
N MET A 64 -0.78 -27.76 8.52
CA MET A 64 0.37 -27.25 7.76
C MET A 64 0.71 -25.80 8.07
N ARG A 65 -0.13 -25.11 8.86
CA ARG A 65 0.07 -23.69 9.19
C ARG A 65 1.21 -23.52 10.17
N ASN A 66 2.04 -22.53 9.91
CA ASN A 66 3.12 -22.14 10.80
C ASN A 66 2.78 -20.84 11.53
N ALA A 67 2.34 -20.96 12.78
CA ALA A 67 1.96 -19.81 13.60
C ALA A 67 3.10 -18.79 13.78
N ALA A 68 4.33 -19.24 14.01
CA ALA A 68 5.48 -18.36 14.19
C ALA A 68 5.81 -17.57 12.90
N TRP A 69 5.57 -18.17 11.73
CA TRP A 69 5.71 -17.48 10.45
C TRP A 69 4.64 -16.40 10.27
N VAL A 70 3.38 -16.69 10.60
CA VAL A 70 2.29 -15.71 10.54
C VAL A 70 2.58 -14.53 11.48
N GLU A 71 3.02 -14.83 12.70
CA GLU A 71 3.39 -13.82 13.69
C GLU A 71 4.55 -12.94 13.19
N ASN A 72 5.54 -13.51 12.50
CA ASN A 72 6.62 -12.72 11.90
C ASN A 72 6.09 -11.74 10.84
N GLN A 73 5.20 -12.19 9.94
CA GLN A 73 4.59 -11.29 8.94
C GLN A 73 3.72 -10.22 9.59
N ALA A 74 2.90 -10.58 10.57
CA ALA A 74 2.09 -9.64 11.36
C ALA A 74 2.98 -8.60 12.08
N GLY A 75 4.12 -9.03 12.60
CA GLY A 75 5.12 -8.16 13.24
C GLY A 75 5.73 -7.15 12.27
N LYS A 76 5.93 -7.49 10.99
CA LYS A 76 6.39 -6.53 9.97
C LYS A 76 5.34 -5.45 9.72
N VAL A 77 4.08 -5.85 9.53
CA VAL A 77 2.96 -4.92 9.35
C VAL A 77 2.86 -3.98 10.56
N THR A 78 2.90 -4.55 11.77
CA THR A 78 2.81 -3.78 13.03
C THR A 78 3.92 -2.74 13.14
N ARG A 79 5.19 -3.10 12.88
CA ARG A 79 6.30 -2.14 12.94
C ARG A 79 6.21 -1.05 11.86
N ALA A 80 5.76 -1.41 10.66
CA ALA A 80 5.59 -0.44 9.58
C ALA A 80 4.48 0.58 9.90
N LEU A 81 3.33 0.10 10.40
CA LEU A 81 2.25 0.97 10.85
C LEU A 81 2.67 1.87 12.02
N ALA A 82 3.41 1.33 13.00
CA ALA A 82 3.93 2.12 14.12
C ALA A 82 4.87 3.24 13.65
N ALA A 83 5.75 2.97 12.68
CA ALA A 83 6.63 3.98 12.10
C ALA A 83 5.84 5.08 11.35
N LEU A 84 4.81 4.67 10.60
CA LEU A 84 3.93 5.57 9.86
C LEU A 84 3.03 6.41 10.79
N GLU A 85 2.57 5.87 11.91
CA GLU A 85 1.80 6.62 12.90
C GLU A 85 2.67 7.59 13.72
N ALA A 86 3.92 7.20 14.01
CA ALA A 86 4.87 8.09 14.66
C ALA A 86 5.18 9.32 13.78
N ALA A 87 5.32 9.12 12.48
CA ALA A 87 5.61 10.16 11.50
C ALA A 87 4.81 9.93 10.20
N PRO A 88 3.53 10.35 10.15
CA PRO A 88 2.72 10.23 8.94
C PRO A 88 3.38 10.97 7.76
N PRO A 89 3.32 10.42 6.54
CA PRO A 89 3.97 11.04 5.40
C PRO A 89 3.34 12.40 5.08
N ALA A 90 4.18 13.37 4.74
CA ALA A 90 3.74 14.71 4.38
C ALA A 90 2.82 14.62 3.16
N TRP A 91 1.59 15.13 3.30
CA TRP A 91 0.57 15.06 2.28
C TRP A 91 0.25 16.47 1.75
N SER A 92 0.56 16.70 0.47
CA SER A 92 0.39 18.00 -0.18
C SER A 92 -0.98 18.20 -0.85
N GLY A 93 -1.84 17.18 -0.81
CA GLY A 93 -3.10 17.14 -1.54
C GLY A 93 -3.00 16.73 -3.01
N LYS A 94 -1.78 16.57 -3.55
CA LYS A 94 -1.53 15.97 -4.87
C LYS A 94 -0.98 14.55 -4.71
N PRO A 95 -1.69 13.51 -5.18
CA PRO A 95 -1.25 12.12 -5.03
C PRO A 95 0.06 11.86 -5.78
N ARG A 96 1.04 11.27 -5.09
CA ARG A 96 2.27 10.72 -5.65
C ARG A 96 2.33 9.22 -5.38
N ILE A 97 3.30 8.54 -5.97
CA ILE A 97 3.36 7.08 -5.97
C ILE A 97 3.37 6.46 -4.57
N GLY A 98 4.05 7.10 -3.61
CA GLY A 98 4.15 6.60 -2.24
C GLY A 98 2.83 6.73 -1.48
N GLU A 99 2.12 7.85 -1.62
CA GLU A 99 0.83 8.02 -0.95
C GLU A 99 -0.23 7.10 -1.53
N ILE A 100 -0.26 6.92 -2.86
CA ILE A 100 -1.18 5.96 -3.50
C ILE A 100 -0.91 4.55 -2.98
N ALA A 101 0.35 4.12 -2.96
CA ALA A 101 0.71 2.80 -2.44
C ALA A 101 0.30 2.62 -0.98
N LEU A 102 0.53 3.63 -0.12
CA LEU A 102 0.13 3.59 1.28
C LEU A 102 -1.40 3.50 1.43
N ALA A 103 -2.16 4.33 0.73
CA ALA A 103 -3.62 4.29 0.79
C ALA A 103 -4.17 2.91 0.35
N CYS A 104 -3.62 2.34 -0.72
CA CYS A 104 -3.95 0.99 -1.16
C CYS A 104 -3.60 -0.07 -0.11
N ALA A 105 -2.44 0.03 0.55
CA ALA A 105 -2.04 -0.91 1.60
C ALA A 105 -2.97 -0.85 2.82
N LEU A 106 -3.34 0.35 3.27
CA LEU A 106 -4.28 0.53 4.37
C LEU A 106 -5.69 0.02 4.01
N GLY A 107 -6.14 0.27 2.78
CA GLY A 107 -7.40 -0.27 2.26
C GLY A 107 -7.39 -1.80 2.08
N TYR A 108 -6.23 -2.41 1.86
CA TYR A 108 -6.11 -3.87 1.88
C TYR A 108 -6.22 -4.43 3.31
N LEU A 109 -5.66 -3.73 4.30
CA LEU A 109 -5.82 -4.09 5.71
C LEU A 109 -7.28 -3.94 6.17
N ASP A 110 -8.03 -2.96 5.64
CA ASP A 110 -9.48 -2.90 5.81
C ASP A 110 -10.17 -4.17 5.33
N LEU A 111 -9.90 -4.51 4.08
CA LEU A 111 -10.62 -5.57 3.39
C LEU A 111 -10.33 -6.96 3.97
N ARG A 112 -9.10 -7.18 4.47
CA ARG A 112 -8.62 -8.51 4.87
C ARG A 112 -8.43 -8.70 6.37
N PHE A 113 -8.39 -7.61 7.14
CA PHE A 113 -8.15 -7.62 8.59
C PHE A 113 -9.15 -6.71 9.33
N ASP A 114 -10.31 -6.48 8.73
CA ASP A 114 -11.46 -5.74 9.28
C ASP A 114 -11.12 -4.35 9.83
N GLY A 115 -10.08 -3.71 9.26
CA GLY A 115 -9.65 -2.37 9.67
C GLY A 115 -9.14 -2.28 11.12
N THR A 116 -8.80 -3.41 11.75
CA THR A 116 -8.35 -3.48 13.17
C THR A 116 -7.20 -2.54 13.50
N TRP A 117 -6.35 -2.22 12.52
CA TRP A 117 -5.25 -1.27 12.67
C TRP A 117 -5.69 0.14 13.10
N ARG A 118 -6.92 0.57 12.78
CA ARG A 118 -7.38 1.94 13.02
C ARG A 118 -7.43 2.33 14.48
N ALA A 119 -7.81 1.39 15.35
CA ALA A 119 -8.03 1.67 16.76
C ALA A 119 -6.79 2.23 17.47
N THR A 120 -5.59 1.90 16.96
CA THR A 120 -4.31 2.29 17.55
C THR A 120 -3.47 3.23 16.68
N HIS A 121 -3.96 3.65 15.50
CA HIS A 121 -3.23 4.53 14.57
C HIS A 121 -4.09 5.72 14.09
N PRO A 122 -4.55 6.59 15.02
CA PRO A 122 -5.49 7.67 14.70
C PRO A 122 -4.91 8.73 13.74
N LYS A 123 -3.60 9.00 13.73
CA LYS A 123 -3.02 9.95 12.77
C LYS A 123 -3.03 9.38 11.36
N LEU A 124 -2.81 8.08 11.21
CA LEU A 124 -2.95 7.41 9.91
C LEU A 124 -4.40 7.32 9.43
N VAL A 125 -5.36 7.17 10.35
CA VAL A 125 -6.78 7.30 10.00
C VAL A 125 -7.06 8.69 9.43
N ALA A 126 -6.68 9.74 10.16
CA ALA A 126 -6.86 11.11 9.69
C ALA A 126 -6.15 11.39 8.36
N TRP A 127 -4.95 10.82 8.16
CA TRP A 127 -4.22 10.90 6.91
C TRP A 127 -4.97 10.22 5.76
N LEU A 128 -5.50 9.02 5.98
CA LEU A 128 -6.23 8.26 4.96
C LEU A 128 -7.55 8.94 4.60
N ASP A 129 -8.27 9.48 5.58
CA ASP A 129 -9.51 10.23 5.37
C ASP A 129 -9.24 11.48 4.51
N ASP A 130 -8.16 12.21 4.81
CA ASP A 130 -7.78 13.39 4.02
C ASP A 130 -7.30 13.04 2.61
N PHE A 131 -6.61 11.91 2.44
CA PHE A 131 -6.25 11.38 1.14
C PHE A 131 -7.51 11.02 0.32
N ALA A 132 -8.44 10.26 0.91
CA ALA A 132 -9.67 9.82 0.24
C ALA A 132 -10.54 11.02 -0.18
N ALA A 133 -10.62 12.06 0.64
CA ALA A 133 -11.35 13.29 0.32
C ALA A 133 -10.78 14.04 -0.89
N LYS A 134 -9.46 13.98 -1.11
CA LYS A 134 -8.75 14.69 -2.20
C LYS A 134 -8.50 13.82 -3.43
N VAL A 135 -8.68 12.51 -3.33
CA VAL A 135 -8.43 11.54 -4.41
C VAL A 135 -9.69 10.70 -4.64
N PRO A 136 -10.70 11.22 -5.36
CA PRO A 136 -11.98 10.53 -5.55
C PRO A 136 -11.87 9.14 -6.19
N SER A 137 -10.80 8.90 -6.96
CA SER A 137 -10.53 7.60 -7.57
C SER A 137 -10.32 6.49 -6.53
N PHE A 138 -9.84 6.83 -5.33
CA PHE A 138 -9.66 5.87 -4.23
C PHE A 138 -10.98 5.22 -3.82
N GLU A 139 -12.01 6.03 -3.51
CA GLU A 139 -13.33 5.49 -3.17
C GLU A 139 -14.00 4.79 -4.38
N SER A 140 -13.79 5.30 -5.60
CA SER A 140 -14.36 4.68 -6.81
C SER A 140 -13.83 3.28 -7.09
N THR A 141 -12.60 2.99 -6.61
CA THR A 141 -11.91 1.71 -6.80
C THR A 141 -11.98 0.82 -5.55
N ARG A 142 -12.71 1.23 -4.51
CA ARG A 142 -12.90 0.43 -3.30
C ARG A 142 -13.58 -0.89 -3.66
N VAL A 143 -12.99 -2.00 -3.21
CA VAL A 143 -13.58 -3.33 -3.37
C VAL A 143 -14.91 -3.36 -2.63
N LYS A 144 -16.00 -3.63 -3.37
CA LYS A 144 -17.31 -3.93 -2.81
C LYS A 144 -17.36 -5.45 -2.60
N GLY A 145 -17.59 -5.86 -1.35
CA GLY A 145 -17.71 -7.26 -0.97
C GLY A 145 -18.92 -7.93 -1.60
#